data_AF-D5DA83-F1
#
_entry.id   AF-D5DA83-F1
#
_cell.length_a   1.000
_cell.length_b   1.000
_cell.length_c   1.000
_cell.angle_alpha   90.00
_cell.angle_beta   90.00
_cell.angle_gamma   90.00
#
_symmetry.space_group_name_H-M   'P 1'
#
loop_
_entity.id
_entity.type
_entity.pdbx_description
1 polymer ?
#
loop_
_entity_poly.entity_id
_entity_poly.type
_entity_poly.pdbx_seq_one_letter_code
_entity_poly.pdbx_strand_id
1 'polypeptide(L)' 'MVAVHFFENRKLLLSQLRENIPSKGDDLRIKGRKGTVVLVNDIDEKNVHVEVALEKVVKKNLTLDNAKKKKR' A
#
# COMPACT_ATOMS: atom_id res chain seq x y z
N MET A 1 22.01 -4.42 4.23
CA MET A 1 20.95 -3.50 3.80
C MET A 1 20.57 -3.81 2.37
N VAL A 2 19.28 -3.96 2.10
CA VAL A 2 18.69 -4.41 0.83
C VAL A 2 17.65 -3.38 0.38
N ALA A 3 17.60 -3.07 -0.91
CA ALA A 3 16.58 -2.22 -1.49
C ALA A 3 15.28 -3.03 -1.66
N VAL A 4 14.25 -2.65 -0.91
CA VAL A 4 12.94 -3.30 -0.95
C VAL A 4 11.97 -2.44 -1.74
N HIS A 5 11.49 -2.97 -2.86
CA HIS A 5 10.54 -2.35 -3.76
C HIS A 5 9.16 -2.97 -3.57
N PHE A 6 8.20 -2.18 -3.12
CA PHE A 6 6.84 -2.62 -2.86
C PHE A 6 5.96 -2.34 -4.08
N PHE A 7 5.28 -3.37 -4.56
CA PHE A 7 4.39 -3.33 -5.71
C PHE A 7 2.96 -3.73 -5.34
N GLU A 8 1.99 -3.16 -6.05
CA GLU A 8 0.60 -3.62 -6.04
C GLU A 8 0.12 -3.63 -7.49
N ASN A 9 -0.34 -4.78 -8.00
CA ASN A 9 -0.76 -4.94 -9.40
C ASN A 9 0.25 -4.37 -10.42
N ARG A 10 1.54 -4.73 -10.26
CA ARG A 10 2.67 -4.22 -11.06
C ARG A 10 2.97 -2.72 -10.95
N LYS A 11 2.28 -1.98 -10.08
CA LYS A 11 2.55 -0.57 -9.80
C LYS A 11 3.50 -0.44 -8.61
N LEU A 12 4.62 0.25 -8.80
CA LEU A 12 5.54 0.59 -7.71
C LEU A 12 4.86 1.57 -6.74
N LEU A 13 4.74 1.17 -5.47
CA LEU A 13 4.14 1.97 -4.41
C LEU A 13 5.20 2.72 -3.61
N LEU A 14 6.23 2.02 -3.15
CA LEU A 14 7.28 2.53 -2.28
C LEU A 14 8.58 1.78 -2.58
N SER A 15 9.69 2.50 -2.55
CA SER A 15 11.03 1.93 -2.56
C SER A 15 11.74 2.41 -1.31
N GLN A 16 12.35 1.50 -0.55
CA GLN A 16 13.07 1.85 0.67
C GLN A 16 14.23 0.88 0.92
N LEU A 17 15.33 1.42 1.44
CA LEU A 17 16.45 0.61 1.91
C LEU A 17 16.09 0.06 3.31
N ARG A 18 16.14 -1.26 3.47
CA ARG A 18 15.85 -1.91 4.75
C ARG A 18 16.94 -2.90 5.14
N GLU A 19 17.08 -3.12 6.43
CA GLU A 19 17.91 -4.21 6.96
C GLU A 19 17.19 -5.55 6.87
N ASN A 20 15.87 -5.54 7.11
CA ASN A 20 15.05 -6.74 7.16
C ASN A 20 14.06 -6.77 5.98
N ILE A 21 13.95 -7.93 5.35
CA ILE A 21 12.99 -8.22 4.28
C ILE A 21 11.67 -8.68 4.94
N PRO A 22 10.52 -8.09 4.55
CA PRO A 22 9.22 -8.52 5.07
C PRO A 22 8.86 -9.93 4.56
N SER A 23 8.17 -10.71 5.39
CA SER A 23 7.77 -12.09 5.07
C SER A 23 6.37 -12.13 4.45
N LYS A 24 6.07 -13.23 3.75
CA LYS A 24 4.73 -13.47 3.20
C LYS A 24 3.70 -13.56 4.33
N GLY A 25 2.61 -12.82 4.21
CA GLY A 25 1.55 -12.74 5.22
C GLY A 25 1.75 -11.66 6.28
N ASP A 26 2.89 -10.94 6.27
CA ASP A 26 3.10 -9.84 7.20
C ASP A 26 2.13 -8.68 6.94
N ASP A 27 1.59 -8.14 8.03
CA ASP A 27 0.81 -6.91 8.01
C ASP A 27 1.74 -5.69 8.05
N LEU A 28 1.55 -4.80 7.08
CA LEU A 28 2.37 -3.61 6.95
C LEU A 28 1.55 -2.40 6.51
N ARG A 29 2.10 -1.22 6.78
CA ARG A 29 1.46 0.04 6.44
C ARG A 29 2.29 0.79 5.40
N ILE A 30 1.80 0.89 4.17
CA ILE A 30 2.46 1.60 3.08
C ILE A 30 1.70 2.88 2.79
N LYS A 31 2.41 4.02 2.87
CA LYS A 31 1.85 5.35 2.58
C LYS A 31 0.52 5.61 3.31
N GLY A 32 0.47 5.25 4.59
CA GLY A 32 -0.69 5.45 5.46
C GLY A 32 -1.84 4.43 5.30
N ARG A 33 -1.77 3.51 4.33
CA ARG A 33 -2.76 2.45 4.10
C ARG A 33 -2.29 1.13 4.69
N LYS A 34 -3.20 0.36 5.27
CA LYS A 34 -2.93 -1.01 5.70
C LYS A 34 -2.86 -1.91 4.47
N GLY A 35 -2.01 -2.92 4.53
CA GLY A 35 -1.92 -3.97 3.53
C GLY A 35 -1.13 -5.16 4.03
N THR A 36 -1.20 -6.24 3.27
CA THR A 36 -0.59 -7.53 3.63
C THR A 36 0.33 -7.97 2.51
N VAL A 37 1.48 -8.57 2.86
CA VAL A 37 2.42 -9.12 1.88
C VAL A 37 1.85 -10.37 1.24
N VAL A 38 1.76 -10.38 -0.09
CA VAL A 38 1.25 -11.51 -0.88
C VAL A 38 2.39 -12.38 -1.38
N LEU A 39 3.45 -11.76 -1.89
CA LEU A 39 4.59 -12.45 -2.50
C LEU A 39 5.88 -11.65 -2.26
N VAL A 40 6.98 -12.36 -2.10
CA VAL A 40 8.33 -11.80 -2.00
C VAL A 40 9.15 -12.48 -3.08
N ASN A 41 9.72 -11.68 -3.99
CA ASN A 41 10.57 -12.12 -5.08
C ASN A 41 11.94 -11.49 -4.91
N ASP A 42 12.94 -12.33 -4.68
CA ASP A 42 14.34 -11.91 -4.65
C ASP A 42 14.83 -11.80 -6.10
N ILE A 43 15.17 -10.58 -6.53
CA ILE A 43 15.67 -10.35 -7.90
C ILE A 43 17.18 -10.48 -7.93
N ASP A 44 17.85 -9.75 -7.03
CA ASP A 44 19.29 -9.75 -6.87
C ASP A 44 19.66 -9.82 -5.39
N GLU A 45 20.94 -10.00 -5.08
CA GLU A 45 21.46 -9.94 -3.71
C GLU A 45 21.15 -8.62 -2.97
N LYS A 46 20.89 -7.54 -3.71
CA LYS A 46 20.65 -6.20 -3.16
C LYS A 46 19.24 -5.67 -3.40
N ASN A 47 18.44 -6.34 -4.24
CA ASN A 47 17.13 -5.84 -4.68
C ASN A 47 16.05 -6.91 -4.47
N VAL A 48 15.01 -6.55 -3.73
CA VAL A 48 13.88 -7.44 -3.43
C VAL A 48 12.58 -6.77 -3.83
N HIS A 49 11.73 -7.51 -4.55
CA HIS A 49 10.41 -7.08 -4.98
C HIS A 49 9.35 -7.73 -4.09
N VAL A 50 8.52 -6.90 -3.47
CA VAL A 50 7.46 -7.35 -2.55
C VAL A 50 6.12 -6.95 -3.12
N GLU A 51 5.28 -7.92 -3.45
CA GLU A 51 3.88 -7.66 -3.79
C GLU A 51 3.03 -7.55 -2.52
N VAL A 52 2.24 -6.49 -2.46
CA VAL A 52 1.37 -6.16 -1.35
C VAL A 52 -0.05 -5.93 -1.87
N ALA A 53 -1.02 -6.46 -1.15
CA ALA A 53 -2.42 -6.11 -1.32
C ALA A 53 -2.78 -5.01 -0.32
N LEU A 54 -3.10 -3.80 -0.80
CA LEU A 54 -3.56 -2.72 0.07
C LEU A 54 -5.08 -2.76 0.25
N GLU A 55 -5.55 -2.36 1.42
CA GLU A 55 -6.96 -2.14 1.64
C GLU A 55 -7.45 -0.96 0.79
N LYS A 56 -8.59 -1.16 0.12
CA LYS A 56 -9.22 -0.12 -0.70
C LYS A 56 -9.70 1.01 0.22
N VAL A 57 -9.10 2.20 0.05
CA VAL A 57 -9.58 3.41 0.71
C VAL A 57 -10.91 3.80 0.07
N VAL A 58 -12.02 3.35 0.67
CA VAL A 58 -13.35 3.83 0.31
C VAL A 58 -13.46 5.27 0.77
N LYS A 59 -13.21 6.22 -0.14
CA LYS A 59 -13.64 7.59 0.08
C LYS A 59 -15.16 7.53 0.14
N LYS A 60 -15.74 7.68 1.34
CA LYS A 60 -17.16 8.00 1.44
C LYS A 60 -17.34 9.31 0.69
N ASN A 61 -17.91 9.24 -0.50
CA ASN A 61 -18.46 10.40 -1.16
C ASN A 61 -19.57 10.89 -0.24
N LEU A 62 -19.24 11.82 0.66
CA LEU A 62 -20.24 12.63 1.34
C LEU A 62 -20.82 13.52 0.26
N THR A 63 -21.75 12.99 -0.53
CA THR A 63 -22.73 13.82 -1.24
C THR A 63 -23.52 14.50 -0.13
N LEU A 64 -23.02 15.65 0.30
CA LEU A 64 -23.77 16.58 1.14
C LEU A 64 -24.96 16.99 0.30
N ASP A 65 -26.10 16.39 0.62
CA ASP A 65 -27.40 16.74 0.11
C ASP A 65 -27.69 18.19 0.51
N ASN A 66 -27.21 19.13 -0.31
CA ASN A 66 -27.38 20.58 -0.11
C ASN A 66 -28.85 21.02 -0.32
N ALA A 67 -29.80 20.08 -0.49
CA ALA A 67 -31.21 20.35 -0.65
C ALA A 67 -31.92 20.86 0.63
N LYS A 68 -31.21 20.96 1.76
CA LYS A 68 -31.76 21.47 3.04
C LYS A 68 -31.33 22.90 3.39
N LYS A 69 -30.84 23.71 2.44
CA LYS A 69 -30.69 25.16 2.69
C LYS A 69 -32.04 25.86 2.51
N LYS A 70 -32.83 25.81 3.59
CA LYS A 70 -34.12 26.48 3.80
C LYS A 70 -34.01 27.96 3.36
N LYS A 71 -34.80 28.37 2.36
CA LYS A 71 -35.08 29.79 2.08
C LYS A 71 -35.69 30.40 3.35
N ARG A 72 -35.08 31.48 3.85
CA ARG A 72 -35.69 32.41 4.80
C ARG A 72 -35.33 33.82 4.36
#